data_AF-B7Z1W8-F1
#
_entry.id   AF-B7Z1W8-F1
#
_cell.length_a   1.000
_cell.length_b   1.000
_cell.length_c   1.000
_cell.angle_alpha   90.00
_cell.angle_beta   90.00
_cell.angle_gamma   90.00
#
_symmetry.space_group_name_H-M   'P 1'
#
loop_
_entity.id
_entity.type
_entity.pdbx_description
1 polymer ?
#
loop_
_entity_poly.entity_id
_entity_poly.type
_entity_poly.pdbx_seq_one_letter_code
_entity_poly.pdbx_strand_id
1 'polypeptide(L)'
;MSPAGMLRGDFSLRLFNVTPQDEQKFHCLVLSQSLGFQEVLSVEVTLHVAANFSVPVVSAPHSPSQDELTFTCTSINGYPRPNVYWINKTDNSLLDQALQNDTVFLNMRGLYDVVSVLRIARTPSVNIGCCIENVLLQQNLTVGSQTGNDIGERDKITENPVSTGEKNAATWSILAVLCLLVVVAVAIGWVCRDRCLQHSYAGAWAVSPETELTGHV
;
A
#
# COMPACT_ATOMS: atom_id res chain seq x y z
N MET A 1 1.00 32.95 4.19
CA MET A 1 -0.22 33.52 3.59
C MET A 1 0.15 34.30 2.35
N SER A 2 -0.71 34.33 1.33
CA SER A 2 -0.47 35.12 0.11
C SER A 2 -1.40 36.33 0.06
N PRO A 3 -0.95 37.51 -0.43
CA PRO A 3 -1.82 38.68 -0.55
C PRO A 3 -3.08 38.43 -1.39
N ALA A 4 -2.96 37.65 -2.47
CA ALA A 4 -4.09 37.26 -3.32
C ALA A 4 -5.09 36.32 -2.63
N GLY A 5 -4.62 35.50 -1.67
CA GLY A 5 -5.49 34.68 -0.82
C GLY A 5 -6.33 35.54 0.11
N MET A 6 -5.70 36.51 0.78
CA MET A 6 -6.37 37.40 1.74
C MET A 6 -7.48 38.22 1.10
N LEU A 7 -7.30 38.68 -0.15
CA LEU A 7 -8.36 39.38 -0.91
C LEU A 7 -9.61 38.52 -1.15
N ARG A 8 -9.47 37.19 -1.08
CA ARG A 8 -10.56 36.22 -1.21
C ARG A 8 -11.00 35.63 0.14
N GLY A 9 -10.51 36.18 1.25
CA GLY A 9 -10.80 35.69 2.60
C GLY A 9 -10.02 34.43 3.01
N ASP A 10 -8.97 34.05 2.28
CA ASP A 10 -8.11 32.92 2.63
C ASP A 10 -6.93 33.37 3.49
N PHE A 11 -6.98 32.99 4.77
CA PHE A 11 -5.97 33.27 5.79
C PHE A 11 -5.14 32.02 6.15
N SER A 12 -5.15 30.99 5.31
CA SER A 12 -4.46 29.73 5.58
C SER A 12 -2.94 29.89 5.70
N LEU A 13 -2.37 29.25 6.71
CA LEU A 13 -0.94 29.14 6.92
C LEU A 13 -0.38 27.91 6.19
N ARG A 14 0.69 28.10 5.43
CA ARG A 14 1.44 27.00 4.81
C ARG A 14 2.79 26.87 5.50
N LEU A 15 2.98 25.75 6.18
CA LEU A 15 4.26 25.36 6.76
C LEU A 15 5.04 24.53 5.72
N PHE A 16 6.37 24.62 5.78
CA PHE A 16 7.29 23.84 4.95
C PHE A 16 8.28 23.13 5.87
N ASN A 17 8.70 21.92 5.48
CA ASN A 17 9.65 21.10 6.24
C ASN A 17 9.21 20.88 7.71
N VAL A 18 7.96 20.43 7.89
CA VAL A 18 7.39 20.14 9.21
C VAL A 18 8.23 19.09 9.94
N THR A 19 8.52 19.37 11.21
CA THR A 19 9.26 18.51 12.13
C THR A 19 8.39 18.16 13.33
N PRO A 20 8.76 17.13 14.13
CA PRO A 20 8.08 16.84 15.39
C PRO A 20 8.01 18.01 16.38
N GLN A 21 8.89 19.01 16.26
CA GLN A 21 8.88 20.19 17.13
C GLN A 21 7.75 21.17 16.79
N ASP A 22 7.14 21.04 15.62
CA ASP A 22 6.02 21.89 15.19
C ASP A 22 4.66 21.36 15.71
N GLU A 23 4.63 20.23 16.42
CA GLU A 23 3.41 19.70 17.04
C GLU A 23 2.96 20.58 18.21
N GLN A 24 2.01 21.47 17.91
CA GLN A 24 1.47 22.41 18.87
C GLN A 24 0.12 22.97 18.40
N LYS A 25 -0.46 23.82 19.25
CA LYS A 25 -1.62 24.63 18.90
C LYS A 25 -1.18 25.92 18.24
N PHE A 26 -1.76 26.21 17.08
CA PHE A 26 -1.62 27.46 16.37
C PHE A 26 -2.89 28.28 16.54
N HIS A 27 -2.73 29.60 16.67
CA HIS A 27 -3.84 30.52 16.73
C HIS A 27 -3.83 31.47 15.54
N CYS A 28 -4.92 31.46 14.77
CA CYS A 28 -5.15 32.41 13.69
C CYS A 28 -6.04 33.54 14.21
N LEU A 29 -5.57 34.78 14.09
CA LEU A 29 -6.31 35.99 14.45
C LEU A 29 -6.30 36.97 13.27
N VAL A 30 -7.47 37.44 12.86
CA VAL A 30 -7.64 38.42 11.78
C VAL A 30 -8.39 39.64 12.31
N LEU A 31 -7.77 40.81 12.17
CA LEU A 31 -8.31 42.09 12.60
C LEU A 31 -8.59 42.95 11.37
N SER A 32 -9.71 43.67 11.33
CA SER A 32 -10.06 44.56 10.23
C SER A 32 -9.89 46.03 10.60
N GLN A 33 -9.01 46.73 9.87
CA GLN A 33 -8.81 48.16 10.05
C GLN A 33 -10.08 48.97 9.75
N SER A 34 -10.86 48.60 8.73
CA SER A 34 -12.09 49.32 8.35
C SER A 34 -13.20 49.20 9.41
N LEU A 35 -13.09 48.21 10.30
CA LEU A 35 -13.99 48.00 11.43
C LEU A 35 -13.38 48.49 12.76
N GLY A 36 -12.32 49.30 12.72
CA GLY A 36 -11.66 49.81 13.93
C GLY A 36 -10.82 48.75 14.66
N PHE A 37 -10.10 47.91 13.91
CA PHE A 37 -9.32 46.79 14.42
C PHE A 37 -10.13 45.76 15.21
N GLN A 38 -11.41 45.59 14.88
CA GLN A 38 -12.19 44.48 15.42
C GLN A 38 -11.76 43.14 14.85
N GLU A 39 -11.88 42.11 15.69
CA GLU A 39 -11.66 40.71 15.33
C GLU A 39 -12.74 40.24 14.36
N VAL A 40 -12.29 39.75 13.20
CA VAL A 40 -13.17 39.19 12.15
C VAL A 40 -13.06 37.67 12.09
N LEU A 41 -11.94 37.10 12.53
CA LEU A 41 -11.72 35.66 12.62
C LEU A 41 -10.75 35.34 13.76
N SER A 42 -11.09 34.33 14.53
CA SER A 42 -10.26 33.77 15.59
C SER A 42 -10.46 32.26 15.65
N VAL A 43 -9.40 31.52 15.34
CA VAL A 43 -9.44 30.05 15.22
C VAL A 43 -8.21 29.45 15.88
N GLU A 44 -8.40 28.39 16.66
CA GLU A 44 -7.32 27.55 17.15
C GLU A 44 -7.24 26.28 16.29
N VAL A 45 -6.04 25.92 15.85
CA VAL A 45 -5.76 24.71 15.06
C VAL A 45 -4.68 23.91 15.79
N THR A 46 -5.00 22.67 16.17
CA THR A 46 -3.98 21.76 16.72
C THR A 46 -3.31 21.02 15.58
N LEU A 47 -1.99 21.19 15.43
CA LEU A 47 -1.18 20.47 14.46
C LEU A 47 -0.63 19.21 15.11
N HIS A 48 -1.08 18.04 14.66
CA HIS A 48 -0.45 16.76 14.98
C HIS A 48 0.54 16.37 13.89
N VAL A 49 1.72 15.87 14.29
CA VAL A 49 2.77 15.48 13.35
C VAL A 49 2.93 13.96 13.39
N ALA A 50 3.16 13.36 12.24
CA ALA A 50 3.40 11.92 12.14
C ALA A 50 4.42 11.59 11.07
N ALA A 51 5.16 10.50 11.28
CA ALA A 51 6.09 9.91 10.33
C ALA A 51 5.94 8.38 10.35
N ASN A 52 5.96 7.77 9.16
CA ASN A 52 5.95 6.32 9.04
C ASN A 52 7.21 5.73 9.65
N PHE A 53 7.03 4.65 10.40
CA PHE A 53 8.12 3.77 10.81
C PHE A 53 8.68 3.03 9.60
N SER A 54 9.98 2.70 9.64
CA SER A 54 10.54 1.74 8.69
C SER A 54 9.87 0.37 8.82
N VAL A 55 9.80 -0.39 7.73
CA VAL A 55 9.38 -1.80 7.78
C VAL A 55 10.19 -2.55 8.86
N PRO A 56 9.55 -3.22 9.82
CA PRO A 56 10.25 -3.87 10.92
C PRO A 56 11.20 -4.96 10.43
N VAL A 57 12.38 -5.03 11.04
CA VAL A 57 13.36 -6.10 10.77
C VAL A 57 13.38 -7.03 11.97
N VAL A 58 13.04 -8.30 11.74
CA VAL A 58 13.10 -9.36 12.77
C VAL A 58 14.36 -10.18 12.56
N SER A 59 15.26 -10.14 13.54
CA SER A 59 16.48 -10.96 13.53
C SER A 59 16.17 -12.45 13.67
N ALA A 60 17.04 -13.29 13.12
CA ALA A 60 16.97 -14.73 13.34
C ALA A 60 17.00 -15.03 14.85
N PRO A 61 16.22 -16.02 15.32
CA PRO A 61 16.18 -16.34 16.73
C PRO A 61 17.56 -16.81 17.21
N HIS A 62 18.01 -16.28 18.34
CA HIS A 62 19.14 -16.84 19.06
C HIS A 62 18.64 -17.62 20.28
N SER A 63 19.39 -18.64 20.67
CA SER A 63 19.03 -19.54 21.76
C SER A 63 19.99 -19.30 22.94
N PRO A 64 19.61 -18.50 23.94
CA PRO A 64 20.45 -18.31 25.14
C PRO A 64 20.57 -19.59 25.98
N SER A 65 19.63 -20.53 25.84
CA SER A 65 19.64 -21.85 26.47
C SER A 65 19.03 -22.90 25.53
N GLN A 66 18.99 -24.17 25.93
CA GLN A 66 18.33 -25.22 25.14
C GLN A 66 16.81 -25.08 25.05
N ASP A 67 16.20 -24.36 26.00
CA ASP A 67 14.74 -24.30 26.17
C ASP A 67 14.14 -22.95 25.80
N GLU A 68 14.95 -21.93 25.49
CA GLU A 68 14.49 -20.56 25.22
C GLU A 68 14.95 -20.08 23.83
N LEU A 69 14.07 -19.32 23.17
CA LEU A 69 14.36 -18.59 21.95
C LEU A 69 14.15 -17.09 22.20
N THR A 70 15.08 -16.28 21.70
CA THR A 70 15.01 -14.83 21.75
C THR A 70 14.95 -14.25 20.34
N PHE A 71 13.95 -13.42 20.10
CA PHE A 71 13.78 -12.65 18.87
C PHE A 71 14.02 -11.17 19.14
N THR A 72 14.57 -10.46 18.17
CA THR A 72 14.75 -9.01 18.23
C THR A 72 14.08 -8.39 17.02
N CYS A 73 13.26 -7.37 17.25
CA CYS A 73 12.61 -6.58 16.23
C CYS A 73 13.11 -5.15 16.30
N THR A 74 13.47 -4.56 15.17
CA THR A 74 13.87 -3.15 15.09
C THR A 74 13.06 -2.40 14.06
N SER A 75 12.76 -1.13 14.36
CA SER A 75 12.13 -0.20 13.43
C SER A 75 12.53 1.23 13.80
N ILE A 76 12.75 2.09 12.81
CA ILE A 76 13.39 3.39 12.98
C ILE A 76 12.61 4.52 12.31
N ASN A 77 12.92 5.75 12.73
CA ASN A 77 12.48 7.01 12.12
C ASN A 77 10.96 7.22 12.04
N GLY A 78 10.20 6.70 13.01
CA GLY A 78 8.76 6.95 13.07
C GLY A 78 8.37 8.01 14.11
N TYR A 79 7.17 8.55 13.99
CA TYR A 79 6.61 9.50 14.97
C TYR A 79 5.08 9.44 14.92
N PRO A 80 4.35 9.52 16.06
CA PRO A 80 4.82 9.64 17.45
C PRO A 80 5.31 8.30 18.03
N ARG A 81 5.41 8.16 19.36
CA ARG A 81 5.80 6.91 20.04
C ARG A 81 4.87 5.78 19.58
N PRO A 82 5.39 4.62 19.11
CA PRO A 82 4.55 3.55 18.59
C PRO A 82 4.09 2.59 19.69
N ASN A 83 3.11 1.77 19.34
CA ASN A 83 2.84 0.52 20.05
C ASN A 83 3.56 -0.64 19.34
N VAL A 84 4.03 -1.61 20.12
CA VAL A 84 4.77 -2.77 19.62
C VAL A 84 4.07 -4.03 20.09
N TYR A 85 3.86 -4.95 19.16
CA TYR A 85 3.22 -6.23 19.45
C TYR A 85 3.96 -7.37 18.77
N TRP A 86 4.03 -8.51 19.46
CA TRP A 86 4.42 -9.76 18.84
C TRP A 86 3.19 -10.61 18.54
N ILE A 87 3.16 -11.21 17.36
CA ILE A 87 2.02 -11.95 16.83
C ILE A 87 2.47 -13.39 16.58
N ASN A 88 1.72 -14.37 17.07
CA ASN A 88 1.85 -15.74 16.62
C ASN A 88 1.22 -15.84 15.23
N LYS A 89 2.04 -16.07 14.20
CA LYS A 89 1.58 -16.13 12.80
C LYS A 89 0.84 -17.43 12.47
N THR A 90 0.83 -18.40 13.38
CA THR A 90 0.10 -19.66 13.22
C THR A 90 -1.40 -19.47 13.38
N ASP A 91 -1.81 -18.66 14.36
CA ASP A 91 -3.22 -18.41 14.72
C ASP A 91 -3.60 -16.92 14.68
N ASN A 92 -2.66 -16.04 14.31
CA ASN A 92 -2.76 -14.58 14.32
C ASN A 92 -3.11 -13.98 15.70
N SER A 93 -2.81 -14.68 16.79
CA SER A 93 -3.00 -14.16 18.15
C SER A 93 -1.88 -13.21 18.56
N LEU A 94 -2.20 -12.25 19.44
CA LEU A 94 -1.19 -11.44 20.11
C LEU A 94 -0.53 -12.25 21.22
N LEU A 95 0.78 -12.18 21.30
CA LEU A 95 1.53 -12.71 22.44
C LEU A 95 1.39 -11.79 23.65
N ASP A 96 1.56 -12.37 24.84
CA ASP A 96 1.51 -11.62 26.10
C ASP A 96 2.64 -10.57 26.13
N GLN A 97 2.28 -9.34 26.46
CA GLN A 97 3.22 -8.23 26.59
C GLN A 97 4.25 -8.46 27.70
N ALA A 98 4.00 -9.36 28.66
CA ALA A 98 4.98 -9.76 29.67
C ALA A 98 6.19 -10.50 29.09
N LEU A 99 6.08 -11.07 27.89
CA LEU A 99 7.15 -11.82 27.21
C LEU A 99 8.08 -10.93 26.39
N GLN A 100 7.70 -9.68 26.14
CA GLN A 100 8.46 -8.73 25.35
C GLN A 100 9.10 -7.64 26.24
N ASN A 101 10.24 -7.13 25.80
CA ASN A 101 10.92 -5.99 26.39
C ASN A 101 11.15 -4.93 25.31
N ASP A 102 10.42 -3.81 25.42
CA ASP A 102 10.43 -2.74 24.43
C ASP A 102 11.29 -1.57 24.89
N THR A 103 12.31 -1.27 24.09
CA THR A 103 13.14 -0.08 24.23
C THR A 103 12.79 0.89 23.12
N VAL A 104 12.19 2.03 23.49
CA VAL A 104 11.86 3.11 22.56
C VAL A 104 12.69 4.33 22.91
N PHE A 105 13.43 4.86 21.95
CA PHE A 105 14.31 6.00 22.16
C PHE A 105 14.14 7.04 21.06
N LEU A 106 14.41 8.30 21.41
CA LEU A 106 14.35 9.43 20.50
C LEU A 106 15.72 9.61 19.85
N ASN A 107 15.76 9.66 18.53
CA ASN A 107 16.98 9.89 17.78
C ASN A 107 17.26 11.39 17.60
N MET A 108 18.43 11.71 17.05
CA MET A 108 18.89 13.09 16.82
C MET A 108 17.98 13.93 15.90
N ARG A 109 17.05 13.31 15.15
CA ARG A 109 16.07 14.00 14.30
C ARG A 109 14.74 14.26 15.01
N GLY A 110 14.62 13.88 16.29
CA GLY A 110 13.37 13.95 17.04
C GLY A 110 12.36 12.87 16.65
N LEU A 111 12.80 11.80 15.97
CA LEU A 111 11.97 10.65 15.61
C LEU A 111 12.23 9.49 16.56
N TYR A 112 11.27 8.59 16.71
CA TYR A 112 11.37 7.39 17.53
C TYR A 112 11.99 6.23 16.76
N ASP A 113 12.93 5.58 17.43
CA ASP A 113 13.48 4.29 17.06
C ASP A 113 13.08 3.28 18.14
N VAL A 114 12.86 2.04 17.71
CA VAL A 114 12.31 0.95 18.51
C VAL A 114 13.19 -0.27 18.39
N VAL A 115 13.49 -0.87 19.53
CA VAL A 115 14.03 -2.22 19.65
C VAL A 115 13.14 -2.98 20.61
N SER A 116 12.53 -4.06 20.14
CA SER A 116 11.73 -4.97 20.98
C SER A 116 12.37 -6.35 21.01
N VAL A 117 12.48 -6.94 22.20
CA VAL A 117 13.06 -8.25 22.42
C VAL A 117 12.00 -9.19 23.00
N LEU A 118 11.67 -10.26 22.27
CA LEU A 118 10.73 -11.29 22.71
C LEU A 118 11.48 -12.52 23.18
N ARG A 119 11.13 -13.04 24.36
CA ARG A 119 11.64 -14.31 24.90
C ARG A 119 10.51 -15.31 25.07
N ILE A 120 10.64 -16.46 24.42
CA ILE A 120 9.64 -17.54 24.50
C ILE A 120 10.32 -18.90 24.65
N ALA A 121 9.58 -19.86 25.22
CA ALA A 121 10.02 -21.24 25.26
C ALA A 121 10.14 -21.81 23.84
N ARG A 122 11.14 -22.68 23.64
CA ARG A 122 11.36 -23.36 22.36
C ARG A 122 10.22 -24.33 22.08
N THR A 123 9.56 -24.16 20.94
CA THR A 123 8.58 -25.11 20.39
C THR A 123 9.01 -25.56 18.98
N PRO A 124 8.57 -26.73 18.50
CA PRO A 124 9.06 -27.29 17.23
C PRO A 124 8.70 -26.49 15.98
N SER A 125 7.69 -25.62 16.03
CA SER A 125 7.26 -24.78 14.91
C SER A 125 6.93 -23.36 15.38
N VAL A 126 7.96 -22.56 15.61
CA VAL A 126 7.82 -21.16 16.01
C VAL A 126 7.69 -20.28 14.77
N ASN A 127 6.52 -19.69 14.56
CA ASN A 127 6.29 -18.70 13.51
C ASN A 127 5.75 -17.42 14.14
N ILE A 128 6.61 -16.43 14.26
CA ILE A 128 6.33 -15.20 15.00
C ILE A 128 6.43 -14.01 14.07
N GLY A 129 5.63 -12.97 14.29
CA GLY A 129 5.77 -11.68 13.63
C GLY A 129 5.89 -10.55 14.63
N CYS A 130 6.61 -9.50 14.24
CA CYS A 130 6.64 -8.23 14.94
C CYS A 130 5.72 -7.24 14.24
N CYS A 131 4.91 -6.51 15.00
CA CYS A 131 4.00 -5.48 14.53
C CYS A 131 4.33 -4.15 15.19
N ILE A 132 4.53 -3.11 14.38
CA ILE A 132 4.70 -1.73 14.82
C ILE A 132 3.47 -0.93 14.39
N GLU A 133 2.75 -0.38 15.36
CA GLU A 133 1.54 0.41 15.15
C GLU A 133 1.84 1.90 15.34
N ASN A 134 1.50 2.69 14.33
CA ASN A 134 1.39 4.14 14.43
C ASN A 134 -0.10 4.51 14.54
N VAL A 135 -0.53 4.82 15.77
CA VAL A 135 -1.94 5.14 16.09
C VAL A 135 -2.43 6.37 15.34
N LEU A 136 -1.59 7.41 15.22
CA LEU A 136 -1.98 8.66 14.58
C LEU A 136 -2.19 8.49 13.07
N LEU A 137 -1.42 7.61 12.43
CA LEU A 137 -1.56 7.27 11.02
C LEU A 137 -2.51 6.11 10.75
N GLN A 138 -3.03 5.45 11.79
CA GLN A 138 -3.83 4.23 11.69
C GLN A 138 -3.14 3.16 10.82
N GLN A 139 -1.83 3.00 11.00
CA GLN A 139 -1.00 2.12 10.20
C GLN A 139 -0.28 1.08 11.05
N ASN A 140 -0.34 -0.18 10.61
CA ASN A 140 0.35 -1.32 11.21
C ASN A 140 1.34 -1.92 10.21
N LEU A 141 2.60 -2.07 10.60
CA LEU A 141 3.63 -2.75 9.81
C LEU A 141 3.98 -4.07 10.49
N THR A 142 3.70 -5.19 9.84
CA THR A 142 3.97 -6.53 10.40
C THR A 142 4.92 -7.33 9.53
N VAL A 143 5.97 -7.89 10.13
CA VAL A 143 6.95 -8.76 9.45
C VAL A 143 7.16 -10.04 10.26
N GLY A 144 7.20 -11.19 9.59
CA GLY A 144 7.46 -12.50 10.20
C GLY A 144 8.95 -12.77 10.42
N SER A 145 9.29 -13.64 11.37
CA SER A 145 10.63 -14.18 11.53
C SER A 145 10.97 -15.13 10.38
N GLN A 146 12.17 -15.02 9.81
CA GLN A 146 12.66 -16.00 8.84
C GLN A 146 13.10 -17.26 9.59
N THR A 147 12.23 -18.28 9.64
CA THR A 147 12.66 -19.64 9.99
C THR A 147 13.07 -20.34 8.70
N GLY A 148 14.30 -20.10 8.25
CA GLY A 148 14.91 -20.91 7.21
C GLY A 148 15.18 -22.32 7.78
N ASN A 149 14.58 -23.34 7.19
CA ASN A 149 15.00 -24.74 7.35
C ASN A 149 16.34 -24.96 6.62
N ASP A 150 17.38 -24.21 6.96
CA ASP A 150 18.73 -24.42 6.41
C ASP A 150 19.61 -25.06 7.49
N ILE A 151 19.28 -26.31 7.82
CA ILE A 151 20.24 -27.27 8.40
C ILE A 151 20.28 -28.45 7.43
N GLY A 152 21.36 -28.49 6.64
CA GLY A 152 21.63 -29.43 5.54
C GLY A 152 21.75 -28.63 4.24
N GLU A 153 22.89 -28.50 3.56
CA GLU A 153 23.95 -29.46 3.34
C GLU A 153 25.19 -28.71 2.81
N ARG A 154 26.38 -29.12 3.22
CA ARG A 154 27.65 -28.63 2.66
C ARG A 154 27.91 -29.38 1.35
N ASP A 155 28.46 -28.67 0.37
CA ASP A 155 29.06 -29.16 -0.88
C ASP A 155 28.12 -29.47 -2.08
N LYS A 156 27.97 -28.51 -3.00
CA LYS A 156 28.53 -28.64 -4.36
C LYS A 156 28.41 -27.36 -5.18
N ILE A 157 29.56 -26.97 -5.72
CA ILE A 157 29.75 -25.87 -6.66
C ILE A 157 29.20 -26.26 -8.03
N THR A 158 28.38 -25.37 -8.58
CA THR A 158 28.11 -25.08 -10.01
C THR A 158 27.62 -26.22 -10.91
N GLU A 159 26.35 -26.14 -11.32
CA GLU A 159 25.93 -26.35 -12.72
C GLU A 159 24.58 -25.65 -13.01
N ASN A 160 24.45 -25.14 -14.23
CA ASN A 160 23.48 -24.13 -14.73
C ASN A 160 21.99 -24.50 -14.56
N PRO A 161 21.06 -23.53 -14.38
CA PRO A 161 19.64 -23.82 -14.44
C PRO A 161 19.15 -23.84 -15.90
N VAL A 162 18.85 -25.04 -16.41
CA VAL A 162 17.91 -25.24 -17.53
C VAL A 162 16.50 -24.94 -17.01
N SER A 163 15.87 -23.94 -17.59
CA SER A 163 14.49 -23.57 -17.33
C SER A 163 13.52 -24.64 -17.83
N THR A 164 12.93 -25.39 -16.90
CA THR A 164 11.67 -26.13 -17.09
C THR A 164 10.74 -25.52 -16.05
N GLY A 165 9.64 -24.84 -16.34
CA GLY A 165 8.67 -25.07 -17.41
C GLY A 165 7.33 -25.45 -16.79
N GLU A 166 6.85 -24.73 -15.76
CA GLU A 166 5.53 -24.97 -15.16
C GLU A 166 4.77 -23.64 -14.97
N LYS A 167 3.89 -23.33 -15.94
CA LYS A 167 2.76 -22.41 -15.78
C LYS A 167 1.55 -22.99 -16.52
N ASN A 168 1.04 -24.11 -16.01
CA ASN A 168 -0.12 -24.80 -16.59
C ASN A 168 -1.36 -24.50 -15.76
N ALA A 169 -1.98 -23.34 -15.96
CA ALA A 169 -3.34 -23.08 -15.46
C ALA A 169 -4.12 -21.95 -16.15
N ALA A 170 -3.52 -21.16 -17.05
CA ALA A 170 -4.20 -20.01 -17.67
C ALA A 170 -4.06 -19.92 -19.21
N THR A 171 -3.51 -20.94 -19.87
CA THR A 171 -3.26 -20.95 -21.32
C THR A 171 -4.27 -21.79 -22.13
N TRP A 172 -5.05 -22.67 -21.49
CA TRP A 172 -6.08 -23.45 -22.18
C TRP A 172 -7.38 -22.65 -22.40
N SER A 173 -7.72 -21.71 -21.52
CA SER A 173 -8.96 -20.93 -21.63
C SER A 173 -8.96 -19.98 -22.83
N ILE A 174 -7.81 -19.38 -23.18
CA ILE A 174 -7.72 -18.43 -24.31
C ILE A 174 -7.87 -19.17 -25.64
N LEU A 175 -7.25 -20.35 -25.78
CA LEU A 175 -7.33 -21.15 -27.00
C LEU A 175 -8.75 -21.68 -27.24
N ALA A 176 -9.44 -22.09 -26.18
CA ALA A 176 -10.82 -22.53 -26.25
C ALA A 176 -11.76 -21.41 -26.70
N VAL A 177 -11.60 -20.19 -26.16
CA VAL A 177 -12.40 -19.01 -26.56
C VAL A 177 -12.12 -18.64 -28.01
N LEU A 178 -10.85 -18.66 -28.45
CA LEU A 178 -10.50 -18.35 -29.84
C LEU A 178 -11.11 -19.37 -30.82
N CYS A 179 -11.03 -20.66 -30.51
CA CYS A 179 -11.68 -21.71 -31.30
C CYS A 179 -13.20 -21.51 -31.37
N LEU A 180 -13.84 -21.16 -30.24
CA LEU A 180 -15.29 -20.92 -30.20
C LEU A 180 -15.68 -19.75 -31.12
N LEU A 181 -14.92 -18.65 -31.09
CA LEU A 181 -15.17 -17.48 -31.93
C LEU A 181 -15.03 -17.80 -33.43
N VAL A 182 -14.05 -18.63 -33.81
CA VAL A 182 -13.87 -19.06 -35.21
C VAL A 182 -15.05 -19.92 -35.66
N VAL A 183 -15.51 -20.87 -34.83
CA VAL A 183 -16.67 -21.71 -35.17
C VAL A 183 -17.93 -20.86 -35.34
N VAL A 184 -18.15 -19.87 -34.45
CA VAL A 184 -19.28 -18.93 -34.57
C VAL A 184 -19.17 -18.10 -35.85
N ALA A 185 -17.99 -17.59 -36.20
CA ALA A 185 -17.78 -16.81 -37.42
C ALA A 185 -18.03 -17.66 -38.68
N VAL A 186 -17.62 -18.93 -38.70
CA VAL A 186 -17.91 -19.85 -39.82
C VAL A 186 -19.39 -20.16 -39.91
N ALA A 187 -20.07 -20.38 -38.78
CA ALA A 187 -21.51 -20.61 -38.75
C ALA A 187 -22.29 -19.37 -39.23
N ILE A 188 -21.91 -18.17 -38.79
CA ILE A 188 -22.48 -16.91 -39.29
C ILE A 188 -22.20 -16.77 -40.79
N GLY A 189 -20.97 -17.06 -41.24
CA GLY A 189 -20.61 -17.02 -42.66
C GLY A 189 -21.43 -18.00 -43.50
N TRP A 190 -21.68 -19.22 -43.02
CA TRP A 190 -22.54 -20.20 -43.68
C TRP A 190 -24.00 -19.76 -43.69
N VAL A 191 -24.54 -19.26 -42.58
CA VAL A 191 -25.91 -18.75 -42.51
C VAL A 191 -26.10 -17.52 -43.40
N CYS A 192 -25.13 -16.60 -43.44
CA CYS A 192 -25.14 -15.45 -44.35
C CYS A 192 -25.02 -15.88 -45.80
N ARG A 193 -24.23 -16.91 -46.11
CA ARG A 193 -24.12 -17.48 -47.47
C ARG A 193 -25.41 -18.16 -47.90
N ASP A 194 -26.07 -18.91 -47.02
CA ASP A 194 -27.40 -19.51 -47.29
C ASP A 194 -28.47 -18.44 -47.48
N ARG A 195 -28.48 -17.39 -46.65
CA ARG A 195 -29.41 -16.26 -46.80
C ARG A 195 -29.14 -15.39 -48.03
N CYS A 196 -27.88 -15.19 -48.42
CA CYS A 196 -27.53 -14.46 -49.65
C CYS A 196 -27.82 -15.28 -50.92
N LEU A 197 -27.71 -16.60 -50.87
CA LEU A 197 -28.12 -17.48 -51.98
C LEU A 197 -29.65 -17.48 -52.18
N GLN A 198 -30.42 -17.27 -51.12
CA GLN A 198 -31.88 -17.11 -51.22
C GLN A 198 -32.35 -15.70 -51.60
N HIS A 199 -31.56 -14.64 -51.36
CA HIS A 199 -31.94 -13.26 -51.67
C HIS A 199 -31.51 -12.77 -53.06
N SER A 200 -30.99 -13.66 -53.92
CA SER A 200 -30.54 -13.33 -55.29
C SER A 200 -31.68 -13.15 -56.32
N TYR A 201 -32.94 -13.00 -55.88
CA TYR A 201 -34.08 -12.68 -56.76
C TYR A 201 -35.02 -11.63 -56.14
N ALA A 202 -34.60 -10.37 -56.16
CA ALA A 202 -35.46 -9.20 -56.36
C ALA A 202 -34.56 -7.98 -56.54
N GLY A 203 -34.63 -7.37 -57.71
CA GLY A 203 -33.65 -6.39 -58.17
C GLY A 203 -33.93 -4.93 -57.79
N ALA A 204 -32.91 -4.16 -58.16
CA ALA A 204 -32.95 -2.82 -58.73
C ALA A 204 -33.22 -1.58 -57.84
N TRP A 205 -32.18 -0.72 -57.82
CA TRP A 205 -32.14 0.76 -58.02
C TRP A 205 -33.05 1.63 -57.13
N ALA A 206 -32.68 2.83 -56.66
CA ALA A 206 -31.71 3.79 -57.14
C ALA A 206 -31.24 4.70 -55.98
N VAL A 207 -30.05 5.27 -56.15
CA VAL A 207 -29.47 6.38 -55.38
C VAL A 207 -30.07 7.69 -55.89
N SER A 208 -30.26 8.67 -55.01
CA SER A 208 -30.38 10.10 -55.36
C SER A 208 -29.50 10.94 -54.40
N PRO A 209 -28.82 12.02 -54.87
CA PRO A 209 -27.65 12.59 -54.20
C PRO A 209 -27.88 13.94 -53.47
N GLU A 210 -26.85 14.28 -52.66
CA GLU A 210 -26.29 15.59 -52.26
C GLU A 210 -27.19 16.77 -51.84
N THR A 211 -26.82 17.41 -50.72
CA THR A 211 -26.32 18.81 -50.75
C THR A 211 -25.61 19.20 -49.44
N GLU A 212 -24.32 19.56 -49.54
CA GLU A 212 -23.69 20.58 -48.69
C GLU A 212 -24.08 21.98 -49.21
N LEU A 213 -24.25 22.97 -48.33
CA LEU A 213 -23.54 24.24 -48.49
C LEU A 213 -23.55 25.09 -47.21
N THR A 214 -22.37 25.64 -46.95
CA THR A 214 -21.93 26.56 -45.92
C THR A 214 -22.32 28.02 -46.20
N GLY A 215 -22.48 28.81 -45.13
CA GLY A 215 -21.68 30.02 -44.89
C GLY A 215 -22.06 31.37 -45.52
N HIS A 216 -22.39 32.30 -44.61
CA HIS A 216 -22.06 33.75 -44.56
C HIS A 216 -22.63 34.76 -45.58
N VAL A 217 -23.36 35.73 -45.04
CA VAL A 217 -22.90 37.13 -44.86
C VAL A 217 -23.20 37.57 -43.42
#